data_AF-A0A927QE77-F1
#
_entry.id   AF-A0A927QE77-F1
#
_cell.length_a   1.000
_cell.length_b   1.000
_cell.length_c   1.000
_cell.angle_alpha   90.00
_cell.angle_beta   90.00
_cell.angle_gamma   90.00
#
_symmetry.space_group_name_H-M   'P 1'
#
loop_
_entity.id
_entity.type
_entity.pdbx_description
1 polymer ?
#
loop_
_entity_poly.entity_id
_entity_poly.type
_entity_poly.pdbx_seq_one_letter_code
_entity_poly.pdbx_strand_id
1 'polypeptide(L)' 'MSGNGKKPAIGTYAVDTRTGKVGRVMGHEGPYVQLRPVGGGREWDCAPEVVRAATTIERLRAATAYENARSRGEVP' A
#
# COMPACT_ATOMS: atom_id res chain seq x y z
N MET A 1 -27.80 2.55 9.00
CA MET A 1 -26.73 3.55 9.20
C MET A 1 -25.45 2.95 8.63
N SER A 2 -25.05 3.36 7.43
CA SER A 2 -23.89 2.79 6.72
C SER A 2 -22.61 3.10 7.50
N GLY A 3 -21.85 2.06 7.85
CA GLY A 3 -20.53 2.22 8.45
C GLY A 3 -19.65 3.05 7.53
N ASN A 4 -19.20 4.20 8.02
CA ASN A 4 -18.37 5.14 7.27
C ASN A 4 -16.97 4.54 7.12
N GLY A 5 -16.77 3.70 6.10
CA GLY A 5 -15.47 3.09 5.77
C GLY A 5 -14.49 4.16 5.29
N LYS A 6 -13.83 4.85 6.22
CA LYS A 6 -12.83 5.88 5.90
C LYS A 6 -11.71 5.24 5.08
N LYS A 7 -11.58 5.66 3.82
CA LYS A 7 -10.41 5.37 2.98
C LYS A 7 -9.13 5.69 3.79
N PRO A 8 -8.08 4.85 3.76
CA PRO A 8 -6.83 5.14 4.43
C PRO A 8 -6.30 6.53 4.08
N ALA A 9 -5.79 7.26 5.08
CA ALA A 9 -5.34 8.63 4.88
C ALA A 9 -4.10 8.68 3.97
N ILE A 10 -3.99 9.74 3.16
CA ILE A 10 -2.82 9.99 2.31
C ILE A 10 -1.56 10.02 3.18
N GLY A 11 -0.50 9.41 2.66
CA GLY A 11 0.80 9.28 3.33
C GLY A 11 0.92 8.09 4.27
N THR A 12 -0.19 7.44 4.66
CA THR A 12 -0.18 6.21 5.47
C THR A 12 0.16 4.99 4.62
N TYR A 13 0.48 3.86 5.27
CA TYR A 13 0.67 2.58 4.57
C TYR A 13 -0.61 1.76 4.63
N ALA A 14 -0.94 1.13 3.52
CA ALA A 14 -2.11 0.30 3.35
C ALA A 14 -1.74 -1.03 2.67
N VAL A 15 -2.56 -2.05 2.90
CA VAL A 15 -2.50 -3.35 2.23
C VAL A 15 -3.60 -3.41 1.19
N ASP A 16 -3.24 -3.76 -0.03
CA ASP A 16 -4.19 -4.30 -1.02
C ASP A 16 -4.46 -5.76 -0.67
N THR A 17 -5.66 -6.05 -0.14
CA THR A 17 -6.00 -7.39 0.38
C THR A 17 -6.15 -8.45 -0.71
N ARG A 18 -6.30 -8.06 -1.99
CA ARG A 18 -6.33 -8.99 -3.12
C ARG A 18 -4.95 -9.59 -3.40
N THR A 19 -3.89 -8.82 -3.16
CA THR A 19 -2.52 -9.23 -3.51
C THR A 19 -1.59 -9.39 -2.31
N GLY A 20 -2.00 -8.91 -1.13
CA GLY A 20 -1.15 -8.80 0.06
C GLY A 20 -0.05 -7.74 -0.05
N LYS A 21 0.00 -6.97 -1.14
CA LYS A 21 1.02 -5.94 -1.35
C LYS A 21 0.76 -4.74 -0.44
N VAL A 22 1.84 -4.23 0.15
CA VAL A 22 1.83 -3.02 0.97
C VAL A 22 2.31 -1.84 0.13
N GLY A 23 1.60 -0.72 0.21
CA GLY A 23 1.99 0.53 -0.42
C GLY A 23 1.67 1.75 0.43
N ARG A 24 2.32 2.88 0.12
CA ARG A 24 1.97 4.19 0.68
C ARG A 24 0.79 4.76 -0.09
N VAL A 25 -0.21 5.28 0.62
CA VAL A 25 -1.36 5.96 0.02
C VAL A 25 -0.89 7.29 -0.56
N MET A 26 -1.07 7.47 -1.86
CA MET A 26 -0.65 8.67 -2.58
C MET A 26 -1.82 9.64 -2.79
N GLY A 27 -3.02 9.12 -2.98
CA GLY A 27 -4.21 9.91 -3.25
C GLY A 27 -5.47 9.06 -3.28
N HIS A 28 -6.62 9.72 -3.42
CA HIS A 28 -7.91 9.09 -3.69
C HIS A 28 -8.40 9.62 -5.03
N GLU A 29 -8.22 8.83 -6.08
CA GLU A 29 -8.53 9.21 -7.46
C GLU A 29 -9.85 8.57 -7.90
N GLY A 30 -10.89 9.39 -8.08
CA GLY A 30 -12.25 8.91 -8.34
C GLY A 30 -12.70 7.87 -7.30
N PRO A 31 -13.15 6.68 -7.72
CA PRO A 31 -13.57 5.65 -6.76
C PRO A 31 -12.38 5.00 -6.04
N TYR A 32 -11.15 5.11 -6.55
CA TYR A 32 -10.01 4.31 -6.12
C TYR A 32 -9.16 4.99 -5.03
N VAL A 33 -8.32 4.17 -4.39
CA VAL A 33 -7.19 4.58 -3.56
C VAL A 33 -5.91 4.26 -4.33
N GLN A 34 -5.06 5.25 -4.54
CA GLN A 34 -3.81 5.06 -5.25
C GLN A 34 -2.69 4.71 -4.26
N LEU A 35 -2.01 3.60 -4.50
CA LEU A 35 -0.91 3.11 -3.67
C LEU A 35 0.41 3.13 -4.46
N ARG A 36 1.51 3.45 -3.79
CA ARG A 36 2.87 3.33 -4.33
C ARG A 36 3.69 2.31 -3.54
N PRO A 37 4.52 1.47 -4.18
CA PRO A 37 5.21 0.39 -3.47
C PRO A 37 6.18 0.93 -2.41
N VAL A 38 6.50 0.11 -1.42
CA VAL A 38 7.62 0.39 -0.51
C VAL A 38 8.91 0.40 -1.33
N GLY A 39 9.71 1.47 -1.20
CA GLY A 39 10.89 1.71 -2.04
C GLY A 39 10.61 2.53 -3.31
N GLY A 40 9.35 2.84 -3.61
CA GLY A 40 8.96 3.63 -4.79
C GLY A 40 8.58 2.75 -5.98
N GLY A 41 8.63 3.33 -7.19
CA GLY A 41 8.14 2.68 -8.41
C GLY A 41 6.71 3.08 -8.77
N ARG A 42 6.12 2.34 -9.72
CA ARG A 42 4.84 2.68 -10.33
C ARG A 42 3.68 2.52 -9.34
N GLU A 43 2.82 3.52 -9.29
CA GLU A 43 1.57 3.49 -8.53
C GLU A 43 0.56 2.50 -9.12
N TRP A 44 -0.32 2.00 -8.27
CA TRP A 44 -1.47 1.21 -8.68
C TRP A 44 -2.74 1.62 -7.95
N ASP A 45 -3.88 1.38 -8.60
CA ASP A 45 -5.19 1.68 -8.07
C ASP A 45 -5.77 0.48 -7.32
N CYS A 46 -6.38 0.76 -6.17
CA CYS A 46 -7.01 -0.22 -5.30
C CYS A 46 -8.44 0.23 -5.00
N ALA A 47 -9.40 -0.70 -5.07
CA ALA A 47 -10.77 -0.37 -4.70
C ALA A 47 -10.87 -0.21 -3.17
N PRO A 48 -11.65 0.76 -2.66
CA PRO A 48 -11.70 1.07 -1.23
C PRO A 48 -12.08 -0.13 -0.34
N GLU A 49 -12.88 -1.05 -0.86
CA GLU A 49 -13.35 -2.25 -0.17
C GLU A 49 -12.27 -3.33 0.01
N VAL A 50 -11.21 -3.29 -0.80
CA VAL A 50 -10.06 -4.20 -0.71
C VAL A 50 -8.80 -3.51 -0.19
N VAL A 51 -8.94 -2.30 0.36
CA VAL A 51 -7.82 -1.55 0.93
C VAL A 51 -8.04 -1.31 2.41
N ARG A 52 -7.03 -1.62 3.22
CA ARG A 52 -7.04 -1.33 4.66
C ARG A 52 -5.71 -0.79 5.12
N ALA A 53 -5.71 -0.12 6.27
CA ALA A 53 -4.46 0.26 6.92
C ALA A 53 -3.56 -0.97 7.12
N ALA A 54 -2.28 -0.81 6.79
CA ALA A 54 -1.27 -1.81 7.08
C ALA A 54 -0.96 -1.79 8.58
N THR A 55 -0.81 -2.97 9.16
CA THR A 55 -0.23 -3.08 10.50
C THR A 55 1.25 -2.67 10.47
N THR A 56 1.80 -2.33 11.64
CA THR A 56 3.23 -2.05 11.78
C THR A 56 4.09 -3.22 11.28
N ILE A 57 3.67 -4.46 11.56
CA ILE A 57 4.38 -5.67 11.13
C ILE A 57 4.37 -5.82 9.61
N GLU A 58 3.23 -5.60 8.96
CA GLU A 58 3.13 -5.67 7.48
C GLU A 58 4.00 -4.60 6.81
N ARG A 59 3.99 -3.38 7.34
CA ARG A 59 4.87 -2.30 6.86
C ARG A 59 6.34 -2.68 6.99
N LEU A 60 6.76 -3.18 8.15
CA LEU A 60 8.15 -3.58 8.39
C LEU A 60 8.57 -4.73 7.46
N ARG A 61 7.74 -5.75 7.31
CA ARG A 61 7.99 -6.87 6.38
C ARG A 61 8.17 -6.39 4.94
N ALA A 62 7.32 -5.48 4.48
CA ALA A 62 7.42 -4.93 3.13
C ALA A 62 8.70 -4.10 2.93
N ALA A 63 9.09 -3.30 3.93
CA ALA A 63 10.35 -2.56 3.89
C ALA A 63 11.57 -3.49 3.86
N THR A 64 11.61 -4.50 4.73
CA THR A 64 12.68 -5.50 4.72
C THR A 64 12.72 -6.29 3.41
N ALA A 65 11.57 -6.66 2.85
CA ALA A 65 11.51 -7.35 1.56
C ALA A 65 12.09 -6.50 0.43
N TYR A 66 11.79 -5.20 0.39
CA TYR A 66 12.39 -4.27 -0.56
C TYR A 66 13.92 -4.17 -0.38
N GLU A 67 14.42 -3.94 0.83
CA GLU A 67 15.87 -3.85 1.07
C GLU A 67 16.61 -5.15 0.72
N ASN A 68 16.01 -6.31 1.02
CA ASN A 68 16.56 -7.60 0.63
C ASN A 68 16.61 -7.76 -0.89
N ALA A 69 15.55 -7.38 -1.61
CA ALA A 69 15.53 -7.40 -3.07
C ALA A 69 16.59 -6.42 -3.65
N ARG A 70 16.74 -5.24 -3.05
CA ARG A 70 17.74 -4.24 -3.44
C ARG A 70 19.16 -4.78 -3.27
N SER A 71 19.43 -5.46 -2.16
CA SER A 71 20.74 -6.11 -1.93
C SER A 71 21.06 -7.22 -2.92
N ARG A 72 20.04 -7.85 -3.52
CA ARG A 72 20.17 -8.86 -4.58
C ARG A 72 20.18 -8.24 -5.98
N GLY A 73 20.02 -6.92 -6.12
CA GLY A 73 19.95 -6.22 -7.40
C GLY A 73 18.64 -6.45 -8.17
N GLU A 74 17.58 -6.91 -7.51
CA GLU A 74 16.29 -7.22 -8.13
C GLU A 74 15.40 -5.98 -8.32
N VAL A 75 15.68 -4.94 -7.53
CA VAL A 75 14.99 -3.64 -7.56
C VAL A 75 16.03 -2.51 -7.54
N PRO A 76 15.73 -1.33 -8.11
CA PRO A 76 16.62 -0.18 -8.08
C PRO A 76 16.99 0.29 -6.67
#